data_AF-A0A1G3ZEB2-F1
#
_entry.id   AF-A0A1G3ZEB2-F1
#
_cell.length_a   1.000
_cell.length_b   1.000
_cell.length_c   1.000
_cell.angle_alpha   90.00
_cell.angle_beta   90.00
_cell.angle_gamma   90.00
#
_symmetry.space_group_name_H-M   'P 1'
#
loop_
_entity.id
_entity.type
_entity.pdbx_description
1 polymer ?
#
loop_
_entity_poly.entity_id
_entity_poly.type
_entity_poly.pdbx_seq_one_letter_code
_entity_poly.pdbx_strand_id
1 'polypeptide(L)'
;MLAAVVMVACVVCMRVIADEPVIGVLMKPDPPPAVDGQLEEWTNVPGALLLNRAEQATWGGGAWKSSAGLSAKVWLAWWQDMFYLAANTCDLENHGNA
;
A
#
# COMPACT_ATOMS: atom_id res chain seq x y z
N MET A 1 4.33 39.44 -21.33
CA MET A 1 3.92 38.90 -20.00
C MET A 1 3.19 37.56 -20.13
N LEU A 2 2.21 37.41 -21.05
CA LEU A 2 1.45 36.16 -21.26
C LEU A 2 2.33 34.93 -21.62
N ALA A 3 3.30 35.10 -22.51
CA ALA A 3 4.19 34.02 -22.96
C ALA A 3 5.10 33.46 -21.84
N ALA A 4 5.51 34.33 -20.89
CA ALA A 4 6.32 33.92 -19.75
C ALA A 4 5.51 33.07 -18.76
N VAL A 5 4.23 33.40 -18.55
CA VAL A 5 3.32 32.64 -17.68
C VAL A 5 3.04 31.24 -18.25
N VAL A 6 2.85 31.13 -19.57
CA VAL A 6 2.63 29.83 -20.24
C VAL A 6 3.89 28.95 -20.16
N MET A 7 5.08 29.54 -20.34
CA MET A 7 6.34 28.79 -20.27
C MET A 7 6.62 28.29 -18.85
N VAL A 8 6.32 29.09 -17.82
CA VAL A 8 6.41 28.67 -16.42
C VAL A 8 5.41 27.55 -16.11
N ALA A 9 4.17 27.63 -16.60
CA ALA A 9 3.18 26.58 -16.42
C ALA A 9 3.62 25.24 -17.06
N CYS A 10 4.14 25.27 -18.29
CA CYS A 10 4.64 24.06 -18.97
C CYS A 10 5.83 23.41 -18.25
N VAL A 11 6.73 24.20 -17.65
CA VAL A 11 7.88 23.68 -16.88
C VAL A 11 7.44 23.10 -15.53
N VAL A 12 6.38 23.64 -14.91
CA VAL A 12 5.81 23.10 -13.66
C VAL A 12 5.07 21.78 -13.91
N CYS A 13 4.41 21.61 -15.06
CA CYS A 13 3.72 20.36 -15.41
C CYS A 13 4.68 19.18 -15.65
N MET A 14 5.95 19.41 -16.01
CA MET A 14 6.92 18.33 -16.27
C MET A 14 7.44 17.62 -15.00
N ARG A 15 7.11 18.09 -13.79
CA ARG A 15 7.59 17.48 -12.53
C ARG A 15 6.73 16.33 -11.99
N VAL A 16 5.71 15.89 -12.72
CA VAL A 16 4.93 14.70 -12.34
C VAL A 16 5.40 13.49 -13.15
N ILE A 17 6.65 13.08 -12.92
CA ILE A 17 7.01 11.67 -13.08
C ILE A 17 6.99 11.15 -11.66
N ALA A 18 5.92 10.46 -11.29
CA ALA A 18 5.88 9.72 -10.04
C ALA A 18 6.97 8.65 -10.12
N ASP A 19 8.08 8.86 -9.42
CA ASP A 19 9.07 7.84 -9.14
C ASP A 19 8.41 6.85 -8.17
N GLU A 20 7.61 5.93 -8.71
CA GLU A 20 7.00 4.90 -7.87
C GLU A 20 8.12 4.01 -7.34
N PRO A 21 8.25 3.86 -6.01
CA PRO A 21 9.33 3.08 -5.44
C PRO A 21 9.20 1.63 -5.94
N VAL A 22 10.27 1.12 -6.55
CA VAL A 22 10.35 -0.29 -6.91
C VAL A 22 10.32 -1.11 -5.63
N ILE A 23 9.22 -1.85 -5.41
CA ILE A 23 9.06 -2.73 -4.25
C ILE A 23 9.76 -4.05 -4.57
N GLY A 24 10.95 -4.24 -4.00
CA GLY A 24 11.63 -5.54 -4.04
C GLY A 24 10.94 -6.54 -3.10
N VAL A 25 10.45 -7.65 -3.65
CA VAL A 25 9.92 -8.76 -2.83
C VAL A 25 11.10 -9.58 -2.31
N LEU A 26 11.25 -9.63 -0.99
CA LEU A 26 12.39 -10.30 -0.35
C LEU A 26 12.15 -11.80 -0.20
N MET A 27 13.24 -12.57 -0.32
CA MET A 27 13.22 -14.00 -0.02
C MET A 27 13.16 -14.17 1.51
N LYS A 28 12.15 -14.86 2.04
CA LYS A 28 12.09 -15.18 3.48
C LYS A 28 12.88 -16.47 3.75
N PRO A 29 13.85 -16.53 4.68
CA PRO A 29 14.61 -17.75 4.98
C PRO A 29 13.77 -18.87 5.63
N ASP A 30 14.26 -20.11 5.55
CA ASP A 30 13.65 -21.34 6.12
C ASP A 30 13.42 -21.21 7.64
N PRO A 31 12.31 -21.71 8.21
CA PRO A 31 11.17 -22.34 7.56
C PRO A 31 10.30 -21.36 6.75
N PRO A 32 9.60 -21.83 5.70
CA PRO A 32 8.60 -21.00 5.01
C PRO A 32 7.54 -20.50 6.00
N PRO A 33 6.93 -19.34 5.77
CA PRO A 33 5.92 -18.81 6.67
C PRO A 33 4.68 -19.71 6.69
N ALA A 34 4.11 -19.91 7.87
CA ALA A 34 2.84 -20.64 8.01
C ALA A 34 1.68 -19.86 7.38
N VAL A 35 0.73 -20.58 6.77
CA VAL A 35 -0.51 -20.01 6.22
C VAL A 35 -1.67 -20.37 7.15
N ASP A 36 -1.67 -19.75 8.32
CA ASP A 36 -2.60 -20.04 9.43
C ASP A 36 -3.32 -18.78 9.98
N GLY A 37 -3.04 -17.61 9.40
CA GLY A 37 -3.60 -16.32 9.82
C GLY A 37 -2.84 -15.65 10.97
N GLN A 38 -1.78 -16.27 11.49
CA GLN A 38 -0.91 -15.70 12.51
C GLN A 38 0.15 -14.80 11.84
N LEU A 39 0.37 -13.61 12.39
CA LEU A 39 1.21 -12.56 11.80
C LEU A 39 2.54 -12.35 12.53
N GLU A 40 2.77 -13.09 13.61
CA GLU A 40 3.94 -13.01 14.48
C GLU A 40 5.22 -13.18 13.66
N GLU A 41 5.27 -14.20 12.79
CA GLU A 41 6.41 -14.48 11.92
C GLU A 41 6.66 -13.39 10.87
N TRP A 42 5.62 -12.65 10.51
CA TRP A 42 5.66 -11.61 9.48
C TRP A 42 6.19 -10.28 10.00
N THR A 43 6.14 -10.05 11.31
CA THR A 43 6.62 -8.79 11.92
C THR A 43 8.09 -8.49 11.63
N ASN A 44 8.90 -9.53 11.39
CA ASN A 44 10.33 -9.44 11.09
C ASN A 44 10.65 -9.35 9.59
N VAL A 45 9.65 -9.47 8.71
CA VAL A 45 9.85 -9.33 7.26
C VAL A 45 9.91 -7.83 6.91
N PRO A 46 11.03 -7.33 6.35
CA PRO A 46 11.14 -5.93 5.98
C PRO A 46 10.34 -5.61 4.71
N GLY A 47 10.11 -4.33 4.45
CA GLY A 47 9.43 -3.88 3.22
C GLY A 47 7.89 -3.98 3.28
N ALA A 48 7.32 -3.93 4.49
CA ALA A 48 5.86 -3.89 4.64
C ALA A 48 5.27 -2.66 3.93
N LEU A 49 4.25 -2.89 3.12
CA LEU A 49 3.49 -1.87 2.42
C LEU A 49 2.36 -1.37 3.31
N LEU A 50 2.24 -0.05 3.40
CA LEU A 50 1.17 0.59 4.15
C LEU A 50 0.12 1.13 3.18
N LEU A 51 -1.08 0.57 3.27
CA LEU A 51 -2.28 1.00 2.56
C LEU A 51 -3.10 1.86 3.52
N ASN A 52 -2.87 3.16 3.53
CA ASN A 52 -3.45 4.09 4.49
C ASN A 52 -3.79 5.48 3.90
N ARG A 53 -3.83 5.59 2.57
CA ARG A 53 -4.09 6.85 1.87
C ARG A 53 -5.36 6.75 1.03
N ALA A 54 -6.02 7.88 0.85
CA ALA A 54 -7.27 7.99 0.09
C ALA A 54 -7.10 7.51 -1.37
N GLU A 55 -5.96 7.80 -1.99
CA GLU A 55 -5.68 7.45 -3.39
C GLU A 55 -5.59 5.94 -3.62
N GLN A 56 -5.40 5.15 -2.56
CA GLN A 56 -5.33 3.70 -2.62
C GLN A 56 -6.72 3.04 -2.56
N ALA A 57 -7.77 3.80 -2.19
CA ALA A 57 -9.15 3.33 -2.15
C ALA A 57 -9.81 3.51 -3.53
N THR A 58 -9.54 2.58 -4.44
CA THR A 58 -10.02 2.64 -5.85
C THR A 58 -11.52 2.41 -5.99
N TRP A 59 -12.12 1.65 -5.07
CA TRP A 59 -13.55 1.46 -4.95
C TRP A 59 -14.05 2.09 -3.66
N GLY A 60 -15.15 2.85 -3.73
CA GLY A 60 -15.68 3.56 -2.58
C GLY A 60 -14.78 4.67 -2.03
N GLY A 61 -13.76 5.13 -2.78
CA GLY A 61 -12.79 6.13 -2.31
C GLY A 61 -13.40 7.45 -1.82
N GLY A 62 -14.53 7.88 -2.40
CA GLY A 62 -15.28 9.05 -1.91
C GLY A 62 -15.87 8.87 -0.51
N ALA A 63 -16.01 7.64 -0.02
CA ALA A 63 -16.46 7.30 1.33
C ALA A 63 -15.28 7.04 2.30
N TRP A 64 -14.04 7.00 1.81
CA TRP A 64 -12.87 6.83 2.65
C TRP A 64 -12.65 8.09 3.48
N LYS A 65 -12.63 7.96 4.81
CA LYS A 65 -12.51 9.09 5.74
C LYS A 65 -11.12 9.21 6.35
N SER A 66 -10.55 8.08 6.75
CA SER A 66 -9.24 8.02 7.39
C SER A 66 -8.72 6.58 7.44
N SER A 67 -7.43 6.44 7.69
CA SER A 67 -6.76 5.16 7.89
C SER A 67 -7.26 4.37 9.10
N ALA A 68 -7.88 5.04 10.08
CA ALA A 68 -8.55 4.36 11.18
C ALA A 68 -9.79 3.61 10.71
N GLY A 69 -10.52 4.15 9.74
CA GLY A 69 -11.73 3.55 9.17
C GLY A 69 -11.45 2.40 8.20
N LEU A 70 -10.42 2.55 7.37
CA LEU A 70 -10.00 1.52 6.42
C LEU A 70 -8.51 1.64 6.12
N SER A 71 -7.73 0.65 6.52
CA SER A 71 -6.30 0.56 6.18
C SER A 71 -5.79 -0.88 6.21
N ALA A 72 -4.61 -1.10 5.63
CA ALA A 72 -3.92 -2.38 5.77
C ALA A 72 -2.40 -2.20 5.85
N LYS A 73 -1.74 -3.11 6.58
CA LYS A 73 -0.29 -3.33 6.52
C LYS A 73 -0.05 -4.69 5.85
N VAL A 74 0.66 -4.68 4.74
CA VAL A 74 0.86 -5.85 3.89
C VAL A 74 2.34 -6.23 3.85
N TRP A 75 2.64 -7.50 4.02
CA TRP A 75 3.97 -8.05 3.83
C TRP A 75 3.99 -8.96 2.61
N LEU A 76 5.06 -8.86 1.84
CA LEU A 76 5.30 -9.70 0.66
C LEU A 76 6.60 -10.46 0.87
N ALA A 77 6.57 -11.75 0.60
CA ALA A 77 7.76 -12.57 0.60
C ALA A 77 7.66 -13.65 -0.47
N TRP A 78 8.80 -14.19 -0.87
CA TRP A 78 8.84 -15.39 -1.69
C TRP A 78 9.74 -16.45 -1.05
N TRP A 79 9.43 -17.71 -1.31
CA TRP A 79 10.26 -18.85 -0.93
C TRP A 79 10.09 -19.94 -1.99
N GLN A 80 11.21 -20.38 -2.59
CA GLN A 80 11.22 -21.32 -3.71
C GLN A 80 10.27 -20.85 -4.83
N ASP A 81 9.25 -21.63 -5.15
CA ASP A 81 8.28 -21.38 -6.22
C ASP A 81 6.99 -20.70 -5.71
N MET A 82 6.97 -20.24 -4.46
CA MET A 82 5.78 -19.71 -3.79
C MET A 82 5.94 -18.22 -3.47
N PHE A 83 4.90 -17.46 -3.81
CA PHE A 83 4.72 -16.08 -3.39
C PHE A 83 3.72 -16.02 -2.24
N TYR A 84 4.11 -15.35 -1.16
CA TYR A 84 3.32 -15.24 0.04
C TYR A 84 2.95 -13.77 0.28
N LEU A 85 1.69 -13.58 0.68
CA LEU A 85 1.15 -12.29 1.09
C LEU A 85 0.48 -12.46 2.45
N ALA A 86 0.83 -11.59 3.38
CA ALA A 86 0.12 -11.45 4.64
C ALA A 86 -0.38 -10.01 4.76
N ALA A 87 -1.60 -9.83 5.27
CA ALA A 87 -2.20 -8.51 5.44
C ALA A 87 -2.85 -8.42 6.82
N ASN A 88 -2.46 -7.39 7.56
CA ASN A 88 -3.20 -6.94 8.74
C ASN A 88 -4.14 -5.81 8.29
N THR A 89 -5.45 -6.04 8.35
CA THR A 89 -6.47 -5.08 7.91
C THR A 89 -7.17 -4.43 9.10
N CYS A 90 -7.35 -3.12 9.05
CA CYS A 90 -8.23 -2.36 9.93
C CYS A 90 -9.47 -1.96 9.13
N ASP A 91 -10.63 -2.38 9.59
CA ASP A 91 -11.93 -1.94 9.10
C ASP A 91 -12.80 -1.59 10.31
N LEU A 92 -13.07 -0.30 10.49
CA LEU A 92 -14.02 0.18 11.50
C LEU A 92 -15.33 0.47 10.79
N GLU A 93 -16.04 -0.60 10.44
CA GLU A 93 -17.43 -0.49 10.02
C GLU A 93 -18.29 -0.14 11.26
N ASN A 94 -18.93 1.03 11.25
CA ASN A 94 -20.09 1.25 12.12
C ASN A 94 -21.18 0.28 11.64
N HIS A 95 -21.24 -0.92 12.21
CA HIS A 95 -22.34 -1.87 11.95
C HIS A 95 -23.64 -1.30 12.54
N GLY A 96 -24.25 -0.37 11.81
CA GLY A 96 -25.64 0.04 11.94
C GLY A 96 -26.45 -0.63 10.84
N ASN A 97 -27.22 -1.64 11.25
CA ASN A 97 -28.39 -2.23 10.58
C ASN A 97 -28.11 -3.27 9.48
N ALA A 98 -28.21 -4.54 9.88
CA ALA A 98 -28.90 -5.57 9.11
C ALA A 98 -30.37 -5.62 9.53
#